data_AF-A0A820IHA4-F1
#
_entry.id   AF-A0A820IHA4-F1
#
_cell.length_a   1.000
_cell.length_b   1.000
_cell.length_c   1.000
_cell.angle_alpha   90.00
_cell.angle_beta   90.00
_cell.angle_gamma   90.00
#
_symmetry.space_group_name_H-M   'P 1'
#
loop_
_entity.id
_entity.type
_entity.pdbx_description
1 polymer ?
#
loop_
_entity_poly.entity_id
_entity_poly.type
_entity_poly.pdbx_seq_one_letter_code
_entity_poly.pdbx_strand_id
1 'polypeptide(L)'
;MLPKLFTLTLIVIYLNYASSKCIWYEGINNGFNQAYLNGEPKPLPLEDIGLLNEMCPHIPTREGESPKLCCDRKQLAEMQKFKYIIDNLIGRCPSCYFNFLRIFCEMSCNPNQDEFIWPLNFLNISRPNEQAVISKDDNDENIREEWALADYSDPDEEDEDKKVVTKPAEMVQ
;
A
#
# COMPACT_ATOMS: atom_id res chain seq x y z
N MET A 1 38.24 -32.91 9.32
CA MET A 1 37.92 -31.46 9.43
C MET A 1 36.79 -31.02 8.49
N LEU A 2 36.66 -31.61 7.29
CA LEU A 2 35.54 -31.36 6.35
C LEU A 2 34.09 -31.43 6.91
N PRO A 3 33.70 -32.41 7.76
CA PRO A 3 32.29 -32.54 8.15
C PRO A 3 31.79 -31.40 9.02
N LYS A 4 32.69 -30.79 9.83
CA LYS A 4 32.35 -29.63 10.67
C LYS A 4 32.14 -28.35 9.85
N LEU A 5 32.83 -28.22 8.72
CA LEU A 5 32.68 -27.07 7.82
C LEU A 5 31.33 -27.13 7.09
N PHE A 6 30.92 -28.32 6.64
CA PHE A 6 29.65 -28.53 5.95
C PHE A 6 28.43 -28.33 6.86
N THR A 7 28.52 -28.78 8.11
CA THR A 7 27.48 -28.49 9.12
C THR A 7 27.39 -27.00 9.43
N LEU A 8 28.52 -26.28 9.50
CA LEU A 8 28.52 -24.85 9.77
C LEU A 8 27.90 -24.06 8.61
N THR A 9 28.22 -24.43 7.36
CA THR A 9 27.63 -23.79 6.17
C THR A 9 26.13 -24.03 6.06
N LEU A 10 25.64 -25.23 6.38
CA LEU A 10 24.21 -25.52 6.37
C LEU A 10 23.46 -24.74 7.47
N ILE A 11 24.05 -24.61 8.66
CA ILE A 11 23.51 -23.78 9.74
C ILE A 11 23.46 -22.31 9.31
N VAL A 12 24.53 -21.79 8.69
CA VAL A 12 24.55 -20.42 8.16
C VAL A 12 23.46 -20.22 7.11
N ILE A 13 23.32 -21.15 6.14
CA ILE A 13 22.28 -21.06 5.11
C ILE A 13 20.87 -21.06 5.73
N TYR A 14 20.61 -21.95 6.70
CA TYR A 14 19.33 -21.99 7.40
C TYR A 14 19.03 -20.70 8.17
N LEU A 15 20.02 -20.12 8.84
CA LEU A 15 19.87 -18.86 9.59
C LEU A 15 19.67 -17.65 8.66
N ASN A 16 20.08 -17.72 7.40
CA ASN A 16 19.93 -16.64 6.42
C ASN A 16 18.64 -16.74 5.59
N TYR A 17 17.79 -17.75 5.83
CA TYR A 17 16.50 -17.84 5.14
C TYR A 17 15.51 -16.82 5.71
N ALA A 18 15.61 -15.58 5.24
CA ALA A 18 14.62 -14.53 5.48
C ALA A 18 13.55 -14.59 4.38
N SER A 19 12.32 -14.94 4.75
CA SER A 19 11.16 -14.83 3.85
C SER A 19 10.64 -13.40 3.91
N SER A 20 10.82 -12.62 2.84
CA SER A 20 10.28 -11.27 2.73
C SER A 20 9.04 -11.28 1.84
N LYS A 21 7.86 -10.91 2.37
CA LYS A 21 6.64 -10.79 1.55
C LYS A 21 5.91 -9.48 1.78
N CYS A 22 5.33 -9.00 0.69
CA CYS A 22 4.41 -7.89 0.65
C CYS A 22 2.97 -8.37 0.85
N ILE A 23 2.21 -7.57 1.59
CA ILE A 23 0.76 -7.73 1.78
C ILE A 23 -0.01 -6.90 0.74
N TRP A 24 0.53 -5.75 0.35
CA TRP A 24 0.00 -4.93 -0.74
C TRP A 24 1.12 -4.34 -1.59
N TYR A 25 0.82 -4.09 -2.87
CA TYR A 25 1.73 -3.48 -3.83
C TYR A 25 0.89 -2.88 -4.96
N GLU A 26 1.20 -1.65 -5.40
CA GLU A 26 0.43 -0.87 -6.40
C GLU A 26 -1.02 -0.54 -5.93
N GLY A 27 -1.40 0.75 -5.95
CA GLY A 27 -2.79 1.18 -5.73
C GLY A 27 -3.58 1.25 -7.04
N ILE A 28 -4.77 0.66 -7.11
CA ILE A 28 -5.70 0.92 -8.24
C ILE A 28 -6.07 2.40 -8.24
N ASN A 29 -6.23 2.97 -9.44
CA ASN A 29 -6.86 4.26 -9.74
C ASN A 29 -7.42 5.00 -8.51
N ASN A 30 -6.66 6.00 -8.06
CA ASN A 30 -7.02 6.98 -7.02
C ASN A 30 -7.23 6.49 -5.58
N GLY A 31 -6.77 5.28 -5.20
CA GLY A 31 -6.86 4.84 -3.81
C GLY A 31 -5.68 3.98 -3.35
N PHE A 32 -5.39 4.04 -2.05
CA PHE A 32 -4.47 3.11 -1.41
C PHE A 32 -5.10 1.70 -1.38
N ASN A 33 -4.29 0.71 -1.77
CA ASN A 33 -4.44 -0.73 -1.50
C ASN A 33 -5.34 -1.53 -2.46
N GLN A 34 -4.72 -2.21 -3.44
CA GLN A 34 -5.05 -3.62 -3.63
C GLN A 34 -4.07 -4.47 -2.81
N ALA A 35 -4.61 -5.38 -2.01
CA ALA A 35 -3.82 -6.40 -1.34
C ALA A 35 -3.26 -7.36 -2.39
N TYR A 36 -2.02 -7.11 -2.83
CA TYR A 36 -1.20 -8.12 -3.48
C TYR A 36 -0.80 -9.15 -2.40
N LEU A 37 -1.67 -10.13 -2.18
CA LEU A 37 -1.43 -11.17 -1.18
C LEU A 37 -0.23 -12.03 -1.61
N ASN A 38 0.84 -12.02 -0.83
CA ASN A 38 2.08 -12.81 -0.99
C ASN A 38 3.00 -12.38 -2.15
N GLY A 39 3.15 -11.08 -2.38
CA GLY A 39 4.11 -10.59 -3.37
C GLY A 39 5.53 -10.61 -2.86
N GLU A 40 6.48 -10.96 -3.73
CA GLU A 40 7.87 -10.67 -3.45
C GLU A 40 8.11 -9.16 -3.55
N PRO A 41 8.92 -8.57 -2.65
CA PRO A 41 9.37 -7.20 -2.76
C PRO A 41 10.01 -6.91 -4.12
N LYS A 42 9.58 -5.83 -4.77
CA LYS A 42 10.06 -5.44 -6.10
C LYS A 42 11.17 -4.39 -5.99
N PRO A 43 12.14 -4.38 -6.92
CA PRO A 43 13.18 -3.36 -6.94
C PRO A 43 12.58 -1.98 -7.25
N LEU A 44 12.91 -0.98 -6.44
CA LEU A 44 12.57 0.41 -6.73
C LEU A 44 13.47 0.96 -7.86
N PRO A 45 12.92 1.64 -8.88
CA PRO A 45 13.74 2.29 -9.91
C PRO A 45 14.74 3.28 -9.32
N LEU A 46 15.94 3.35 -9.91
CA LEU A 46 17.04 4.17 -9.38
C LEU A 46 16.70 5.67 -9.36
N GLU A 47 15.89 6.11 -10.31
CA GLU A 47 15.37 7.48 -10.40
C GLU A 47 14.47 7.87 -9.21
N ASP A 48 13.88 6.89 -8.52
CA ASP A 48 12.95 7.12 -7.41
C ASP A 48 13.62 7.04 -6.03
N ILE A 49 14.92 6.72 -5.96
CA ILE A 49 15.70 6.66 -4.71
C ILE A 49 15.70 8.00 -3.98
N GLY A 50 15.71 9.12 -4.71
CA GLY A 50 15.64 10.45 -4.11
C GLY A 50 14.33 10.66 -3.34
N LEU A 51 13.21 10.26 -3.93
CA LEU A 51 11.89 10.33 -3.30
C LEU A 51 11.79 9.38 -2.09
N LEU A 52 12.34 8.17 -2.21
CA LEU A 52 12.43 7.23 -1.09
C LEU A 52 13.23 7.82 0.08
N ASN A 53 14.38 8.44 -0.18
CA ASN A 53 15.22 9.02 0.86
C ASN A 53 14.56 10.24 1.53
N GLU A 54 13.79 11.04 0.78
CA GLU A 54 13.00 12.13 1.33
C GLU A 54 11.90 11.61 2.27
N MET A 55 11.20 10.57 1.86
CA MET A 55 10.03 10.04 2.57
C MET A 55 10.39 9.10 3.72
N CYS A 56 11.34 8.20 3.49
CA CYS A 56 11.69 7.08 4.36
C CYS A 56 13.22 7.00 4.58
N PRO A 57 13.85 8.03 5.19
CA PRO A 57 15.30 8.12 5.33
C PRO A 57 15.93 7.01 6.20
N HIS A 58 15.13 6.23 6.93
CA HIS A 58 15.60 5.10 7.74
C HIS A 58 15.74 3.80 6.93
N ILE A 59 15.15 3.74 5.73
CA ILE A 59 15.30 2.58 4.84
C ILE A 59 16.69 2.70 4.19
N PRO A 60 17.59 1.73 4.39
CA PRO A 60 18.95 1.82 3.88
C PRO A 60 18.96 1.73 2.35
N THR A 61 19.57 2.73 1.71
CA THR A 61 19.85 2.75 0.28
C THR A 61 21.36 2.70 0.03
N ARG A 62 21.78 2.10 -1.08
CA ARG A 62 23.17 2.15 -1.55
C ARG A 62 23.21 2.74 -2.94
N GLU A 63 24.25 3.52 -3.23
CA GLU A 63 24.43 4.14 -4.53
C GLU A 63 24.52 3.07 -5.63
N GLY A 64 23.70 3.22 -6.67
CA GLY A 64 23.63 2.26 -7.78
C GLY A 64 22.88 0.96 -7.49
N GLU A 65 22.32 0.78 -6.29
CA GLU A 65 21.49 -0.39 -5.94
C GLU A 65 20.00 -0.02 -5.89
N SER A 66 19.16 -0.87 -6.49
CA SER A 66 17.71 -0.79 -6.34
C SER A 66 17.28 -1.61 -5.11
N PRO A 67 16.84 -0.97 -4.01
CA PRO A 67 16.33 -1.68 -2.86
C PRO A 67 15.04 -2.40 -3.25
N LYS A 68 14.85 -3.61 -2.71
CA LYS A 68 13.59 -4.33 -2.88
C LYS A 68 12.61 -3.90 -1.80
N LEU A 69 11.44 -3.43 -2.20
CA LEU A 69 10.44 -2.83 -1.32
C LEU A 69 9.03 -3.31 -1.68
N CYS A 70 8.09 -3.05 -0.77
CA CYS A 70 6.66 -3.31 -0.99
C CYS A 70 5.87 -2.07 -1.47
N CYS A 71 6.58 -1.04 -1.96
CA CYS A 71 5.97 0.16 -2.50
C CYS A 71 6.57 0.56 -3.86
N ASP A 72 5.76 1.24 -4.66
CA ASP A 72 6.18 1.88 -5.90
C ASP A 72 6.27 3.42 -5.76
N ARG A 73 6.68 4.09 -6.85
CA ARG A 73 6.74 5.55 -6.94
C ARG A 73 5.41 6.23 -6.62
N LYS A 74 4.28 5.65 -7.05
CA LYS A 74 2.95 6.23 -6.86
C LYS A 74 2.60 6.25 -5.37
N GLN A 75 2.83 5.15 -4.66
CA GLN A 75 2.62 5.07 -3.21
C GLN A 75 3.52 6.05 -2.44
N LEU A 76 4.79 6.19 -2.84
CA LEU A 76 5.69 7.19 -2.26
C LEU A 76 5.19 8.63 -2.51
N ALA A 77 4.70 8.93 -3.71
CA ALA A 77 4.17 10.24 -4.05
C ALA A 77 2.86 10.57 -3.29
N GLU A 78 1.96 9.61 -3.12
CA GLU A 78 0.77 9.80 -2.29
C GLU A 78 1.14 10.00 -0.81
N MET A 79 2.13 9.26 -0.31
CA MET A 79 2.66 9.46 1.04
C MET A 79 3.31 10.84 1.19
N GLN A 80 3.94 11.38 0.16
CA GLN A 80 4.48 12.74 0.15
C GLN A 80 3.36 13.80 0.26
N LYS A 81 2.22 13.59 -0.40
CA LYS A 81 1.05 14.48 -0.22
C LYS A 81 0.54 14.43 1.22
N PHE A 82 0.41 13.23 1.79
CA PHE A 82 0.02 13.04 3.19
C PHE A 82 1.01 13.70 4.16
N LYS A 83 2.31 13.58 3.89
CA LYS A 83 3.38 14.22 4.66
C LYS A 83 3.16 15.73 4.78
N TYR A 84 2.78 16.44 3.72
CA TYR A 84 2.52 17.89 3.81
C TYR A 84 1.40 18.26 4.78
N ILE A 85 0.40 17.40 4.94
CA ILE A 85 -0.67 17.58 5.94
C ILE A 85 -0.07 17.40 7.35
N ILE A 86 0.73 16.35 7.53
CA ILE A 86 1.37 16.01 8.81
C ILE A 86 2.42 17.04 9.26
N ASP A 87 3.13 17.66 8.31
CA ASP A 87 4.10 18.74 8.58
C ASP A 87 3.42 19.87 9.39
N ASN A 88 2.18 20.21 9.06
CA ASN A 88 1.42 21.25 9.74
C ASN A 88 0.93 20.83 11.13
N LEU A 89 0.69 19.54 11.36
CA LEU A 89 0.17 19.02 12.62
C LEU A 89 1.27 18.78 13.66
N ILE A 90 2.36 18.11 13.28
CA ILE A 90 3.42 17.65 14.20
C ILE A 90 4.84 18.05 13.79
N GLY A 91 5.02 18.87 12.75
CA GLY A 91 6.34 19.27 12.25
C GLY A 91 7.18 20.10 13.22
N ARG A 92 6.58 20.66 14.28
CA ARG A 92 7.32 21.39 15.34
C ARG A 92 8.20 20.48 16.20
N CYS A 93 7.97 19.17 16.20
CA CYS A 93 8.80 18.20 16.92
C CYS A 93 9.40 17.19 15.93
N PRO A 94 10.69 17.34 15.56
CA PRO A 94 11.32 16.49 14.56
C PRO A 94 11.24 15.00 14.91
N SER A 95 11.44 14.62 16.18
CA SER A 95 11.38 13.21 16.59
C SER A 95 9.98 12.61 16.45
N CYS A 96 8.93 13.33 16.88
CA CYS A 96 7.55 12.86 16.72
C CYS A 96 7.20 12.72 15.24
N TYR A 97 7.63 13.69 14.45
CA TYR A 97 7.44 13.71 13.01
C TYR A 97 8.10 12.51 12.32
N PHE A 98 9.39 12.25 12.58
CA PHE A 98 10.10 11.11 12.00
C PHE A 98 9.54 9.77 12.46
N ASN A 99 9.18 9.64 13.73
CA ASN A 99 8.57 8.42 14.26
C ASN A 99 7.19 8.15 13.63
N PHE A 100 6.40 9.20 13.42
CA PHE A 100 5.09 9.08 12.79
C PHE A 100 5.20 8.66 11.33
N LEU A 101 6.03 9.35 10.54
CA LEU A 101 6.26 8.97 9.13
C LEU A 101 6.85 7.56 9.00
N ARG A 102 7.72 7.16 9.94
CA ARG A 102 8.28 5.82 9.95
C ARG A 102 7.20 4.75 9.99
N ILE A 103 6.11 4.93 10.74
CA ILE A 103 5.01 3.96 10.78
C ILE A 103 4.45 3.71 9.37
N PHE A 104 4.20 4.78 8.60
CA PHE A 104 3.68 4.66 7.23
C PHE A 104 4.70 4.07 6.26
N CYS A 105 5.97 4.43 6.39
CA CYS A 105 7.04 3.82 5.61
C CYS A 105 7.20 2.32 5.87
N GLU A 106 7.21 1.91 7.15
CA GLU A 106 7.30 0.48 7.51
C GLU A 106 6.06 -0.25 6.96
N MET A 107 4.88 0.33 7.18
CA MET A 107 3.62 -0.25 6.72
C MET A 107 3.53 -0.38 5.19
N SER A 108 4.04 0.59 4.43
CA SER A 108 3.88 0.63 2.97
C SER A 108 5.08 0.10 2.18
N CYS A 109 6.31 0.25 2.67
CA CYS A 109 7.52 -0.01 1.90
C CYS A 109 8.41 -1.14 2.46
N ASN A 110 8.25 -1.54 3.72
CA ASN A 110 9.11 -2.59 4.30
C ASN A 110 8.98 -3.90 3.49
N PRO A 111 10.09 -4.55 3.08
CA PRO A 111 10.04 -5.81 2.35
C PRO A 111 9.44 -6.99 3.13
N ASN A 112 9.32 -6.87 4.44
CA ASN A 112 8.84 -7.89 5.38
C ASN A 112 7.48 -7.50 6.00
N GLN A 113 6.58 -6.89 5.23
CA GLN A 113 5.25 -6.49 5.70
C GLN A 113 4.48 -7.63 6.39
N ASP A 114 4.65 -8.86 5.90
CA ASP A 114 3.98 -10.05 6.43
C ASP A 114 4.41 -10.44 7.86
N GLU A 115 5.48 -9.85 8.38
CA GLU A 115 5.92 -10.06 9.77
C GLU A 115 5.07 -9.29 10.79
N PHE A 116 4.41 -8.21 10.37
CA PHE A 116 3.69 -7.31 11.30
C PHE A 116 2.33 -6.80 10.79
N ILE A 117 1.94 -7.12 9.56
CA ILE A 117 0.63 -6.79 8.99
C ILE A 117 -0.02 -8.06 8.46
N TRP A 118 -1.30 -8.25 8.79
CA TRP A 118 -2.11 -9.31 8.23
C TRP A 118 -3.47 -8.76 7.77
N PRO A 119 -3.95 -9.13 6.59
CA PRO A 119 -5.30 -8.80 6.16
C PRO A 119 -6.33 -9.58 7.00
N LEU A 120 -7.37 -8.89 7.47
CA LEU A 120 -8.48 -9.52 8.18
C LEU A 120 -9.50 -10.13 7.22
N ASN A 121 -9.72 -9.47 6.09
CA ASN A 121 -10.70 -9.86 5.08
C ASN A 121 -10.07 -9.82 3.69
N PHE A 122 -10.49 -10.75 2.85
CA PHE A 122 -10.13 -10.80 1.44
C PHE A 122 -11.36 -10.51 0.60
N LEU A 123 -11.30 -9.46 -0.21
CA LEU A 123 -12.31 -9.21 -1.22
C LEU A 123 -11.85 -9.85 -2.52
N ASN A 124 -12.68 -10.75 -3.07
CA ASN A 124 -12.45 -11.32 -4.40
C ASN A 124 -12.83 -10.27 -5.45
N ILE A 125 -11.92 -9.32 -5.70
CA ILE A 125 -12.09 -8.32 -6.73
C ILE A 125 -11.70 -8.98 -8.06
N SER A 126 -12.70 -9.34 -8.87
CA SER A 126 -12.49 -9.73 -10.26
C SER A 126 -11.92 -8.53 -11.02
N ARG A 127 -10.67 -8.60 -11.50
CA ARG A 127 -10.14 -7.54 -12.37
C ARG A 127 -11.04 -7.45 -13.62
N PRO A 128 -11.55 -6.27 -13.99
CA PRO A 128 -12.11 -6.07 -15.31
C PRO A 128 -11.05 -6.46 -16.35
N ASN A 129 -11.43 -7.27 -17.33
CA ASN A 129 -10.52 -7.75 -18.35
C ASN A 129 -9.84 -6.55 -19.04
N GLU A 130 -8.53 -6.65 -19.28
CA GLU A 130 -7.64 -5.62 -19.83
C GLU A 130 -8.09 -5.08 -21.21
N GLN A 131 -9.08 -5.70 -21.85
CA GLN A 131 -9.65 -5.31 -23.13
C GLN A 131 -10.78 -4.24 -23.04
N ALA A 132 -11.24 -3.88 -21.84
CA ALA A 132 -12.29 -2.85 -21.69
C ALA A 132 -11.74 -1.40 -21.64
N VAL A 133 -10.42 -1.20 -21.70
CA VAL A 133 -9.80 0.13 -21.61
C VAL A 133 -9.76 0.87 -22.97
N ILE A 134 -10.14 0.22 -24.07
CA ILE A 134 -10.24 0.83 -25.41
C ILE A 134 -11.72 0.98 -25.80
N SER A 135 -12.45 1.78 -25.04
CA SER A 135 -13.60 2.53 -25.53
C SER A 135 -13.87 3.69 -24.57
N LYS A 136 -12.95 4.67 -24.55
CA LYS A 136 -13.34 6.02 -24.17
C LYS A 136 -14.11 6.58 -25.36
N ASP A 137 -15.43 6.60 -25.26
CA ASP A 137 -16.24 7.52 -26.04
C ASP A 137 -16.23 8.84 -25.27
N ASP A 138 -15.78 9.92 -25.91
CA ASP A 138 -15.40 11.21 -25.31
C ASP A 138 -16.61 12.05 -24.83
N ASN A 139 -17.70 11.43 -24.33
CA ASN A 139 -18.92 12.16 -24.01
C ASN A 139 -19.72 11.67 -22.77
N ASP A 140 -19.12 10.90 -21.87
CA ASP A 140 -19.77 10.55 -20.60
C ASP A 140 -19.08 11.24 -19.41
N GLU A 141 -19.63 12.38 -19.00
CA GLU A 141 -19.14 13.22 -17.90
C GLU A 141 -19.62 12.73 -16.52
N ASN A 142 -20.03 11.46 -16.39
CA ASN A 142 -20.63 10.97 -15.14
C ASN A 142 -20.13 9.60 -14.68
N ILE A 143 -18.86 9.53 -14.26
CA ILE A 143 -18.40 8.47 -13.36
C ILE A 143 -17.54 9.11 -12.25
N ARG A 144 -18.20 9.63 -11.21
CA ARG A 144 -17.54 9.96 -9.93
C ARG A 144 -17.64 8.78 -8.96
N GLU A 145 -16.50 8.16 -8.69
CA GLU A 145 -15.99 7.77 -7.37
C GLU A 145 -16.99 7.26 -6.31
N GLU A 146 -17.57 6.07 -6.50
CA GLU A 146 -18.55 5.51 -5.55
C GLU A 146 -17.98 4.48 -4.55
N TRP A 147 -16.69 4.49 -4.20
CA TRP A 147 -16.17 3.48 -3.26
C TRP A 147 -15.20 3.97 -2.18
N ALA A 148 -14.95 5.28 -2.06
CA ALA A 148 -14.12 5.83 -0.99
C ALA A 148 -14.90 6.59 0.11
N LEU A 149 -16.22 6.78 -0.05
CA LEU A 149 -17.05 7.60 0.84
C LEU A 149 -18.04 6.80 1.72
N ALA A 150 -18.14 5.48 1.58
CA ALA A 150 -19.14 4.70 2.29
C ALA A 150 -18.92 4.60 3.82
N ASP A 151 -17.72 4.90 4.32
CA ASP A 151 -17.38 4.73 5.74
C ASP A 151 -17.02 6.04 6.48
N TYR A 152 -17.05 7.21 5.81
CA TYR A 152 -16.84 8.50 6.47
C TYR A 152 -18.19 9.21 6.65
N SER A 153 -18.85 8.98 7.78
CA SER A 153 -20.01 9.78 8.18
C SER A 153 -19.54 11.04 8.90
N ASP A 154 -19.69 12.20 8.25
CA ASP A 154 -19.45 13.51 8.84
C ASP A 154 -20.52 13.81 9.91
N PRO A 155 -20.15 14.05 11.19
CA PRO A 155 -21.11 14.29 12.25
C PRO A 155 -21.84 15.64 12.16
N ASP A 156 -21.47 16.53 11.23
CA ASP A 156 -22.02 17.89 11.13
C ASP A 156 -22.99 18.11 9.95
N GLU A 157 -23.34 17.09 9.16
CA GLU A 157 -24.36 17.22 8.10
C GLU A 157 -25.78 17.06 8.67
N GLU A 158 -26.47 18.20 8.85
CA GLU A 158 -27.90 18.26 9.17
C GLU A 158 -28.77 17.65 8.06
N ASP A 159 -29.74 16.85 8.49
CA ASP A 159 -30.66 16.04 7.68
C ASP A 159 -31.44 16.85 6.63
N GLU A 160 -31.25 16.57 5.33
CA GLU A 160 -32.32 16.70 4.33
C GLU A 160 -32.31 15.50 3.34
N ASP A 161 -33.44 14.78 3.34
CA ASP A 161 -33.91 13.81 2.32
C ASP A 161 -33.26 12.41 2.19
N LYS A 162 -33.57 11.52 3.16
CA LYS A 162 -33.58 10.05 2.92
C LYS A 162 -34.89 9.62 2.25
N LYS A 163 -34.90 9.46 0.91
CA LYS A 163 -35.90 8.61 0.23
C LYS A 163 -35.46 7.15 0.27
N VAL A 164 -36.08 6.37 1.17
CA VAL A 164 -35.97 4.91 1.23
C VAL A 164 -36.63 4.32 -0.01
N VAL A 165 -35.84 3.76 -0.93
CA VAL A 165 -36.35 2.90 -2.01
C VAL A 165 -36.31 1.46 -1.49
N THR A 166 -37.46 0.95 -1.03
CA THR A 166 -37.65 -0.47 -0.73
C THR A 166 -37.68 -1.28 -2.03
N LYS A 167 -36.78 -2.26 -2.17
CA LYS A 167 -36.90 -3.29 -3.24
C LYS A 167 -37.95 -4.35 -2.83
N PRO A 168 -38.77 -4.87 -3.77
CA PRO A 168 -39.73 -5.90 -3.46
C PRO A 168 -39.05 -7.27 -3.22
N ALA A 169 -39.62 -8.06 -2.32
CA ALA A 169 -39.22 -9.44 -2.05
C ALA A 169 -39.76 -10.38 -3.13
N GLU A 170 -38.89 -11.20 -3.75
CA GLU A 170 -39.30 -12.37 -4.53
C GLU A 170 -39.30 -13.63 -3.67
N MET A 171 -40.42 -14.34 -3.74
CA MET A 171 -40.80 -15.54 -2.98
C MET A 171 -40.03 -16.77 -3.45
N VAL A 172 -39.55 -17.56 -2.48
CA VAL A 172 -39.14 -18.95 -2.67
C VAL A 172 -40.39 -19.80 -2.92
N GLN A 173 -40.48 -20.40 -4.11
CA GLN A 173 -40.99 -21.75 -4.34
C GLN A 173 -40.46 -22.28 -5.68
#